data_AF-A0A967WH82-F1
#
_entry.id   AF-A0A967WH82-F1
#
_cell.length_a   1.000
_cell.length_b   1.000
_cell.length_c   1.000
_cell.angle_alpha   90.00
_cell.angle_beta   90.00
_cell.angle_gamma   90.00
#
_symmetry.space_group_name_H-M   'P 1'
#
loop_
_entity.id
_entity.type
_entity.pdbx_description
1 polymer ?
#
loop_
_entity_poly.entity_id
_entity_poly.type
_entity_poly.pdbx_seq_one_letter_code
_entity_poly.pdbx_strand_id
1 'polypeptide(L)'
;MMVSDLRRDYGNDIARVFPQAVHHVCIFHALRDVGDYCREIYGKDYTETHPHVEELRLDIQRIFAAQTKRTALKRYAQVMQRREDFVRETPQASAIFDFLERHWPTLVNGIESQLIPKTNNAVELVIRRFDQHYQCFCGFESIHTAQLFLGVFEKMYRLTPFSDDAQPAIRGKCPLQLAGYDLSQLPLATLCNGLSIQWPLEVIQNDV
;
A
#
# COMPACT_ATOMS: atom_id res chain seq x y z
N MET A 1 14.18 4.57 -4.42
CA MET A 1 12.74 4.90 -4.26
C MET A 1 12.19 4.07 -3.11
N MET A 2 11.48 4.65 -2.17
CA MET A 2 10.78 3.91 -1.12
C MET A 2 9.34 4.38 -1.01
N VAL A 3 8.40 3.44 -0.97
CA VAL A 3 6.98 3.70 -0.78
C VAL A 3 6.59 3.15 0.58
N SER A 4 6.04 3.98 1.46
CA SER A 4 5.51 3.55 2.75
C SER A 4 4.01 3.83 2.83
N ASP A 5 3.39 3.36 3.92
CA ASP A 5 2.13 3.91 4.38
C ASP A 5 2.33 5.38 4.87
N LEU A 6 1.26 5.96 5.44
CA LEU A 6 1.24 7.34 5.91
C LEU A 6 1.74 7.52 7.34
N ARG A 7 2.49 6.54 7.87
CA ARG A 7 3.01 6.61 9.23
C ARG A 7 3.99 7.78 9.38
N ARG A 8 3.75 8.61 10.40
CA ARG A 8 4.37 9.94 10.54
C ARG A 8 5.87 9.91 10.83
N ASP A 9 6.37 8.83 11.44
CA ASP A 9 7.77 8.65 11.85
C ASP A 9 8.69 8.29 10.67
N TYR A 10 8.16 7.61 9.64
CA TYR A 10 9.00 7.11 8.55
C TYR A 10 9.71 8.18 7.73
N GLY A 11 9.11 9.35 7.48
CA GLY A 11 9.71 10.35 6.59
C GLY A 11 11.11 10.79 7.01
N ASN A 12 11.28 11.11 8.30
CA ASN A 12 12.56 11.55 8.84
C ASN A 12 13.58 10.39 8.91
N ASP A 13 13.14 9.20 9.29
CA ASP A 13 14.01 8.02 9.38
C ASP A 13 14.49 7.56 8.00
N ILE A 14 13.61 7.60 7.00
CA ILE A 14 13.95 7.31 5.62
C ILE A 14 15.01 8.28 5.11
N ALA A 15 14.81 9.58 5.31
CA ALA A 15 15.78 10.59 4.88
C ALA A 15 17.15 10.42 5.56
N ARG A 16 17.15 9.98 6.84
CA ARG A 16 18.36 9.73 7.61
C ARG A 16 19.10 8.47 7.17
N VAL A 17 18.40 7.36 6.98
CA VAL A 17 19.01 6.04 6.68
C VAL A 17 19.29 5.88 5.18
N PHE A 18 18.44 6.45 4.34
CA PHE A 18 18.51 6.34 2.88
C PHE A 18 18.45 7.73 2.23
N PRO A 19 19.50 8.57 2.39
CA PRO A 19 19.48 9.97 1.95
C PRO A 19 19.30 10.16 0.44
N GLN A 20 19.61 9.13 -0.35
CA GLN A 20 19.42 9.14 -1.81
C GLN A 20 18.05 8.59 -2.24
N ALA A 21 17.27 8.02 -1.32
CA ALA A 21 15.97 7.48 -1.65
C ALA A 21 14.93 8.60 -1.65
N VAL A 22 14.24 8.75 -2.77
CA VAL A 22 13.01 9.53 -2.80
C VAL A 22 11.92 8.76 -2.05
N HIS A 23 11.36 9.40 -1.02
CA HIS A 23 10.25 8.89 -0.23
C HIS A 23 8.91 9.22 -0.90
N HIS A 24 8.05 8.21 -0.94
CA HIS A 24 6.68 8.29 -1.44
C HIS A 24 5.75 7.68 -0.40
N VAL A 25 4.53 8.19 -0.36
CA VAL A 25 3.47 7.58 0.44
C VAL A 25 2.45 6.92 -0.46
N CYS A 26 1.86 5.83 0.02
CA CYS A 26 0.94 5.02 -0.73
C CYS A 26 -0.39 5.77 -0.98
N ILE A 27 -0.73 5.96 -2.26
CA ILE A 27 -1.99 6.60 -2.68
C ILE A 27 -3.22 5.86 -2.14
N PHE A 28 -3.18 4.52 -2.13
CA PHE A 28 -4.30 3.74 -1.59
C PHE A 28 -4.55 4.05 -0.12
N HIS A 29 -3.50 4.03 0.70
CA HIS A 29 -3.63 4.34 2.12
C HIS A 29 -4.14 5.77 2.33
N ALA A 30 -3.73 6.72 1.49
CA ALA A 30 -4.27 8.08 1.56
C ALA A 30 -5.77 8.14 1.26
N LEU A 31 -6.25 7.38 0.29
CA LEU A 31 -7.68 7.32 0.00
C LEU A 31 -8.48 6.63 1.10
N ARG A 32 -7.90 5.64 1.77
CA ARG A 32 -8.51 5.01 2.95
C ARG A 32 -8.60 6.01 4.10
N ASP A 33 -7.50 6.66 4.46
CA ASP A 33 -7.45 7.64 5.54
C ASP A 33 -8.42 8.81 5.30
N VAL A 34 -8.57 9.28 4.06
CA VAL A 34 -9.59 10.28 3.71
C VAL A 34 -11.01 9.76 4.01
N GLY A 35 -11.31 8.51 3.64
CA GLY A 35 -12.58 7.87 4.00
C GLY A 35 -12.77 7.73 5.50
N ASP A 36 -11.70 7.45 6.25
CA ASP A 36 -11.71 7.35 7.70
C ASP A 36 -12.02 8.71 8.34
N TYR A 37 -11.37 9.79 7.91
CA TYR A 37 -11.70 11.16 8.35
C TYR A 37 -13.16 11.51 8.04
N CYS A 38 -13.67 11.20 6.84
CA CYS A 38 -15.07 11.44 6.53
C CYS A 38 -16.01 10.72 7.51
N ARG A 39 -15.74 9.44 7.82
CA ARG A 39 -16.55 8.66 8.76
C ARG A 39 -16.45 9.16 10.19
N GLU A 40 -15.27 9.59 10.63
CA GLU A 40 -15.05 10.11 11.98
C GLU A 40 -15.75 11.45 12.20
N ILE A 41 -15.77 12.31 11.18
CA ILE A 41 -16.31 13.67 11.27
C ILE A 41 -17.83 13.68 11.03
N TYR A 42 -18.29 12.94 10.02
CA TYR A 42 -19.68 13.01 9.51
C TYR A 42 -20.51 11.75 9.81
N GLY A 43 -19.94 10.75 10.47
CA GLY A 43 -20.60 9.49 10.80
C GLY A 43 -20.45 8.41 9.72
N LYS A 44 -20.77 7.16 10.06
CA LYS A 44 -20.58 6.00 9.17
C LYS A 44 -21.42 6.05 7.90
N ASP A 45 -22.59 6.68 7.96
CA ASP A 45 -23.57 6.75 6.88
C ASP A 45 -23.49 8.09 6.11
N TYR A 46 -22.36 8.81 6.22
CA TYR A 46 -22.18 10.14 5.59
C TYR A 46 -22.40 10.13 4.08
N THR A 47 -22.23 8.98 3.42
CA THR A 47 -22.48 8.85 1.99
C THR A 47 -23.95 9.09 1.62
N GLU A 48 -24.86 8.84 2.56
CA GLU A 48 -26.30 9.02 2.39
C GLU A 48 -26.78 10.32 3.04
N THR A 49 -26.25 10.66 4.22
CA THR A 49 -26.68 11.84 4.99
C THR A 49 -25.98 13.13 4.58
N HIS A 50 -24.78 13.04 3.99
CA HIS A 50 -23.94 14.18 3.60
C HIS A 50 -23.39 14.01 2.17
N PRO A 51 -24.24 14.07 1.12
CA PRO A 51 -23.83 13.83 -0.26
C PRO A 51 -22.68 14.74 -0.74
N HIS A 52 -22.60 15.97 -0.24
CA HIS A 52 -21.51 16.90 -0.55
C HIS A 52 -20.14 16.42 -0.03
N VAL A 53 -20.10 15.67 1.08
CA VAL A 53 -18.88 15.05 1.63
C VAL A 53 -18.46 13.86 0.76
N GLU A 54 -19.41 13.08 0.28
CA GLU A 54 -19.13 11.99 -0.67
C GLU A 54 -18.60 12.55 -2.00
N GLU A 55 -19.16 13.64 -2.50
CA GLU A 55 -18.61 14.35 -3.66
C GLU A 55 -17.17 14.83 -3.43
N LEU A 56 -16.87 15.39 -2.25
CA LEU A 56 -15.50 15.76 -1.87
C LEU A 56 -14.56 14.55 -1.91
N ARG A 57 -14.97 13.43 -1.31
CA ARG A 57 -14.17 12.19 -1.31
C ARG A 57 -13.91 11.68 -2.73
N LEU A 58 -14.93 11.68 -3.59
CA LEU A 58 -14.80 11.27 -5.00
C LEU A 58 -13.90 12.22 -5.78
N ASP A 59 -13.96 13.53 -5.53
CA ASP A 59 -13.05 14.50 -6.14
C ASP A 59 -11.61 14.27 -5.71
N ILE A 60 -11.36 13.96 -4.43
CA ILE A 60 -10.04 13.58 -3.94
C ILE A 60 -9.55 12.31 -4.64
N GLN A 61 -10.40 11.30 -4.78
CA GLN A 61 -10.07 10.09 -5.55
C GLN A 61 -9.70 10.43 -7.01
N ARG A 62 -10.42 11.36 -7.65
CA ARG A 62 -10.12 11.81 -9.01
C ARG A 62 -8.78 12.53 -9.12
N ILE A 63 -8.26 13.16 -8.07
CA ILE A 63 -6.90 13.74 -8.10
C ILE A 63 -5.89 12.64 -8.45
N PHE A 64 -5.93 11.52 -7.73
CA PHE A 64 -4.94 10.45 -7.86
C PHE A 64 -5.22 9.49 -9.03
N ALA A 65 -6.46 9.47 -9.53
CA ALA A 65 -6.81 8.80 -10.79
C ALA A 65 -6.33 9.58 -12.04
N ALA A 66 -5.79 10.80 -11.88
CA ALA A 66 -5.28 11.56 -13.01
C ALA A 66 -4.12 10.85 -13.71
N GLN A 67 -4.08 10.97 -15.04
CA GLN A 67 -2.97 10.45 -15.85
C GLN A 67 -1.75 11.35 -15.79
N THR A 68 -1.96 12.66 -15.59
CA THR A 68 -0.87 13.65 -15.57
C THR A 68 -0.81 14.41 -14.25
N LYS A 69 0.40 14.80 -13.85
CA LYS A 69 0.61 15.66 -12.67
C LYS A 69 -0.06 17.02 -12.85
N ARG A 70 -0.09 17.54 -14.07
CA ARG A 70 -0.80 18.78 -14.41
C ARG A 70 -2.31 18.68 -14.12
N THR A 71 -2.96 17.60 -14.56
CA THR A 71 -4.38 17.37 -14.28
C THR A 71 -4.62 17.14 -12.79
N ALA A 72 -3.73 16.41 -12.11
CA ALA A 72 -3.82 16.19 -10.68
C ALA A 72 -3.73 17.51 -9.89
N LEU A 73 -2.77 18.37 -10.23
CA LEU A 73 -2.58 19.68 -9.59
C LEU A 73 -3.82 20.57 -9.76
N LYS A 74 -4.42 20.58 -10.97
CA LYS A 74 -5.66 21.32 -11.21
C LYS A 74 -6.79 20.82 -10.30
N ARG A 75 -6.99 19.51 -10.21
CA ARG A 75 -8.02 18.89 -9.36
C ARG A 75 -7.74 19.13 -7.87
N TYR A 76 -6.49 19.04 -7.46
CA TYR A 76 -6.05 19.35 -6.10
C TYR A 76 -6.40 20.79 -5.72
N ALA A 77 -6.07 21.76 -6.58
CA ALA A 77 -6.43 23.16 -6.35
C ALA A 77 -7.96 23.36 -6.22
N GLN A 78 -8.75 22.68 -7.06
CA GLN A 78 -10.22 22.73 -6.98
C GLN A 78 -10.76 22.15 -5.66
N VAL A 79 -10.18 21.05 -5.17
CA VAL A 79 -10.52 20.49 -3.87
C VAL A 79 -10.15 21.47 -2.75
N MET A 80 -8.93 22.00 -2.75
CA MET A 80 -8.47 22.92 -1.70
C MET A 80 -9.27 24.24 -1.65
N GLN A 81 -9.82 24.70 -2.78
CA GLN A 81 -10.71 25.88 -2.81
C GLN A 81 -12.00 25.68 -2.01
N ARG A 82 -12.46 24.45 -1.83
CA ARG A 82 -13.67 24.13 -1.06
C ARG A 82 -13.44 24.14 0.47
N ARG A 83 -12.18 24.28 0.92
CA ARG A 83 -11.82 24.15 2.34
C ARG A 83 -12.62 25.06 3.25
N GLU A 84 -12.74 26.35 2.90
CA GLU A 84 -13.44 27.33 3.73
C GLU A 84 -14.93 27.01 3.90
N ASP A 85 -15.58 26.49 2.85
CA ASP A 85 -16.98 26.12 2.90
C ASP A 85 -17.22 24.95 3.87
N PHE A 86 -16.42 23.89 3.77
CA PHE A 86 -16.50 22.75 4.67
C PHE A 86 -16.15 23.11 6.11
N VAL A 87 -15.10 23.90 6.33
CA VAL A 87 -14.62 24.27 7.68
C VAL A 87 -15.60 25.20 8.38
N ARG A 88 -16.29 26.08 7.64
CA ARG A 88 -17.31 26.97 8.18
C ARG A 88 -18.52 26.21 8.72
N GLU A 89 -18.94 25.16 8.03
CA GLU A 89 -20.06 24.32 8.47
C GLU A 89 -19.63 23.30 9.53
N THR A 90 -18.42 22.73 9.40
CA THR A 90 -17.87 21.71 10.29
C THR A 90 -16.37 21.96 10.50
N PRO A 91 -15.97 22.64 11.60
CA PRO A 91 -14.56 23.01 11.83
C PRO A 91 -13.58 21.83 11.77
N GLN A 92 -14.02 20.64 12.20
CA GLN A 92 -13.24 19.40 12.17
C GLN A 92 -12.89 18.95 10.75
N ALA A 93 -13.64 19.38 9.72
CA ALA A 93 -13.37 19.08 8.31
C ALA A 93 -11.99 19.58 7.85
N SER A 94 -11.42 20.58 8.56
CA SER A 94 -10.04 21.04 8.34
C SER A 94 -9.04 19.88 8.31
N ALA A 95 -9.25 18.83 9.11
CA ALA A 95 -8.38 17.66 9.17
C ALA A 95 -8.20 16.96 7.81
N ILE A 96 -9.25 16.90 6.97
CA ILE A 96 -9.19 16.29 5.63
C ILE A 96 -8.28 17.10 4.72
N PHE A 97 -8.42 18.43 4.73
CA PHE A 97 -7.64 19.33 3.89
C PHE A 97 -6.18 19.43 4.38
N ASP A 98 -5.97 19.51 5.69
CA ASP A 98 -4.64 19.54 6.31
C ASP A 98 -3.88 18.24 6.01
N PHE A 99 -4.58 17.10 6.03
CA PHE A 99 -4.04 15.82 5.62
C PHE A 99 -3.57 15.86 4.15
N LEU A 100 -4.43 16.31 3.24
CA LEU A 100 -4.08 16.39 1.82
C LEU A 100 -2.91 17.34 1.57
N GLU A 101 -2.92 18.53 2.16
CA GLU A 101 -1.84 19.51 2.04
C GLU A 101 -0.51 18.96 2.55
N ARG A 102 -0.51 18.35 3.74
CA ARG A 102 0.69 17.75 4.34
C ARG A 102 1.30 16.67 3.45
N HIS A 103 0.48 15.79 2.87
CA HIS A 103 0.97 14.62 2.14
C HIS A 103 1.10 14.84 0.62
N TRP A 104 0.58 15.95 0.09
CA TRP A 104 0.61 16.27 -1.34
C TRP A 104 2.00 16.13 -1.99
N PRO A 105 3.10 16.67 -1.41
CA PRO A 105 4.43 16.58 -2.02
C PRO A 105 4.91 15.14 -2.22
N THR A 106 4.52 14.23 -1.32
CA THR A 106 4.89 12.80 -1.38
C THR A 106 3.92 11.96 -2.21
N LEU A 107 2.64 12.35 -2.28
CA LEU A 107 1.60 11.64 -3.02
C LEU A 107 1.67 11.89 -4.52
N VAL A 108 1.93 13.15 -4.94
CA VAL A 108 1.94 13.54 -6.36
C VAL A 108 3.00 12.78 -7.16
N ASN A 109 4.05 12.28 -6.50
CA ASN A 109 5.10 11.52 -7.12
C ASN A 109 4.63 10.20 -7.75
N GLY A 110 3.57 9.59 -7.22
CA GLY A 110 2.98 8.36 -7.78
C GLY A 110 2.21 8.59 -9.09
N ILE A 111 1.91 9.84 -9.42
CA ILE A 111 1.24 10.22 -10.67
C ILE A 111 2.27 10.28 -11.79
N GLU A 112 1.94 9.75 -12.97
CA GLU A 112 2.85 9.51 -14.12
C GLU A 112 3.98 8.50 -13.88
N SER A 113 4.15 7.99 -12.66
CA SER A 113 5.16 6.97 -12.39
C SER A 113 4.71 5.60 -12.89
N GLN A 114 5.56 4.93 -13.68
CA GLN A 114 5.39 3.51 -14.03
C GLN A 114 5.94 2.58 -12.94
N LEU A 115 6.76 3.11 -12.02
CA LEU A 115 7.45 2.33 -10.99
C LEU A 115 6.70 2.34 -9.66
N ILE A 116 5.95 3.39 -9.36
CA ILE A 116 5.18 3.51 -8.11
C ILE A 116 3.80 2.91 -8.36
N PRO A 117 3.45 1.80 -7.71
CA PRO A 117 2.12 1.22 -7.86
C PRO A 117 1.06 2.21 -7.37
N LYS A 118 0.05 2.45 -8.21
CA LYS A 118 -1.14 3.23 -7.82
C LYS A 118 -2.11 2.43 -6.97
N THR A 119 -1.95 1.10 -6.97
CA THR A 119 -2.73 0.16 -6.16
C THR A 119 -1.80 -0.62 -5.25
N ASN A 120 -2.35 -1.10 -4.15
CA ASN A 120 -1.66 -1.97 -3.20
C ASN A 120 -2.05 -3.45 -3.38
N ASN A 121 -2.64 -3.85 -4.51
CA ASN A 121 -3.14 -5.22 -4.71
C ASN A 121 -2.10 -6.30 -4.34
N ALA A 122 -0.82 -6.07 -4.63
CA ALA A 122 0.25 -6.99 -4.24
C ALA A 122 0.49 -7.02 -2.71
N VAL A 123 0.48 -5.86 -2.06
CA VAL A 123 0.68 -5.74 -0.60
C VAL A 123 -0.54 -6.29 0.15
N GLU A 124 -1.75 -5.91 -0.24
CA GLU A 124 -3.00 -6.40 0.35
C GLU A 124 -3.18 -7.90 0.15
N LEU A 125 -2.69 -8.45 -0.97
CA LEU A 125 -2.72 -9.89 -1.17
C LEU A 125 -1.87 -10.60 -0.12
N VAL A 126 -0.68 -10.08 0.18
CA VAL A 126 0.19 -10.62 1.23
C VAL A 126 -0.49 -10.49 2.60
N ILE A 127 -1.01 -9.30 2.93
CA ILE A 127 -1.69 -9.03 4.22
C ILE A 127 -2.91 -9.93 4.37
N ARG A 128 -3.77 -10.02 3.35
CA ARG A 128 -4.94 -10.90 3.37
C ARG A 128 -4.57 -12.37 3.54
N ARG A 129 -3.51 -12.83 2.88
CA ARG A 129 -3.01 -14.20 3.07
C ARG A 129 -2.49 -14.40 4.50
N PHE A 130 -1.77 -13.43 5.03
CA PHE A 130 -1.37 -13.43 6.43
C PHE A 130 -2.59 -13.54 7.35
N ASP A 131 -3.60 -12.68 7.18
CA ASP A 131 -4.81 -12.68 7.99
C ASP A 131 -5.58 -13.99 7.90
N GLN A 132 -5.71 -14.58 6.71
CA GLN A 132 -6.34 -15.89 6.53
C GLN A 132 -5.65 -16.98 7.35
N HIS A 133 -4.31 -16.97 7.39
CA HIS A 133 -3.56 -17.91 8.22
C HIS A 133 -3.62 -17.54 9.71
N TYR A 134 -3.58 -16.25 10.02
CA TYR A 134 -3.56 -15.71 11.38
C TYR A 134 -4.91 -15.87 12.11
N GLN A 135 -6.05 -15.77 11.41
CA GLN A 135 -7.38 -15.91 12.00
C GLN A 135 -7.63 -17.27 12.67
N CYS A 136 -6.82 -18.28 12.35
CA CYS A 136 -6.84 -19.57 13.03
C CYS A 136 -6.05 -19.60 14.35
N PHE A 137 -5.43 -18.50 14.78
CA PHE A 137 -4.61 -18.41 16.00
C PHE A 137 -5.23 -17.49 17.07
N CYS A 138 -5.00 -17.82 18.34
CA CYS A 138 -5.41 -16.98 19.48
C CYS A 138 -4.41 -15.85 19.83
N GLY A 139 -3.60 -15.42 18.85
CA GLY A 139 -2.51 -14.46 19.04
C GLY A 139 -1.15 -15.11 19.34
N PHE A 140 -0.15 -14.27 19.62
CA PHE A 140 1.22 -14.71 19.93
C PHE A 140 1.51 -14.56 21.42
N GLU A 141 2.20 -15.54 22.01
CA GLU A 141 2.64 -15.50 23.41
C GLU A 141 3.71 -14.44 23.68
N SER A 142 4.53 -14.09 22.68
CA SER A 142 5.61 -13.11 22.81
C SER A 142 5.99 -12.53 21.45
N ILE A 143 6.79 -11.45 21.46
CA ILE A 143 7.42 -10.91 20.23
C ILE A 143 8.27 -11.98 19.54
N HIS A 144 8.94 -12.83 20.31
CA HIS A 144 9.77 -13.90 19.75
C HIS A 144 8.93 -14.92 18.96
N THR A 145 7.80 -15.37 19.52
CA THR A 145 6.91 -16.30 18.82
C THR A 145 6.24 -15.66 17.61
N ALA A 146 5.95 -14.35 17.66
CA ALA A 146 5.49 -13.59 16.49
C ALA A 146 6.56 -13.53 15.37
N GLN A 147 7.83 -13.31 15.72
CA GLN A 147 8.93 -13.31 14.76
C GLN A 147 9.14 -14.67 14.10
N LEU A 148 9.08 -15.76 14.89
CA LEU A 148 9.15 -17.13 14.36
C LEU A 148 8.01 -17.40 13.38
N PHE A 149 6.78 -17.03 13.75
CA PHE A 149 5.63 -17.18 12.87
C PHE A 149 5.81 -16.40 11.56
N LEU A 150 6.24 -15.14 11.63
CA LEU A 150 6.50 -14.32 10.44
C LEU A 150 7.56 -14.96 9.54
N GLY A 151 8.63 -15.53 10.11
CA GLY A 151 9.67 -16.23 9.36
C GLY A 151 9.13 -17.47 8.63
N VAL A 152 8.24 -18.23 9.25
CA VAL A 152 7.57 -19.38 8.58
C VAL A 152 6.59 -18.89 7.53
N PHE A 153 5.75 -17.90 7.85
CA PHE A 153 4.77 -17.34 6.94
C PHE A 153 5.43 -16.78 5.67
N GLU A 154 6.53 -16.04 5.79
CA GLU A 154 7.28 -15.52 4.64
C GLU A 154 7.64 -16.64 3.66
N LYS A 155 8.16 -17.75 4.17
CA LYS A 155 8.58 -18.92 3.38
C LYS A 155 7.39 -19.59 2.72
N MET A 156 6.36 -19.88 3.51
CA MET A 156 5.13 -20.51 3.04
C MET A 156 4.48 -19.67 1.95
N TYR A 157 4.30 -18.36 2.18
CA TYR A 157 3.72 -17.45 1.20
C TYR A 157 4.52 -17.42 -0.11
N ARG A 158 5.85 -17.31 -0.03
CA ARG A 158 6.72 -17.20 -1.22
C ARG A 158 6.76 -18.48 -2.08
N LEU A 159 6.52 -19.63 -1.47
CA LEU A 159 6.66 -20.95 -2.12
C LEU A 159 5.33 -21.62 -2.44
N THR A 160 4.21 -21.19 -1.82
CA THR A 160 2.90 -21.78 -2.08
C THR A 160 2.37 -21.33 -3.44
N PRO A 161 2.07 -22.25 -4.36
CA PRO A 161 1.45 -21.90 -5.64
C PRO A 161 0.06 -21.28 -5.47
N PHE A 162 -0.30 -20.39 -6.39
CA PHE A 162 -1.68 -19.91 -6.49
C PHE A 162 -2.61 -21.06 -6.90
N SER A 163 -3.78 -21.14 -6.27
CA SER A 163 -4.82 -22.15 -6.54
C SER A 163 -5.42 -22.02 -7.94
N ASP A 164 -6.21 -23.02 -8.35
CA ASP A 164 -6.86 -23.06 -9.66
C ASP A 164 -7.90 -21.94 -9.86
N ASP A 165 -8.43 -21.38 -8.77
CA ASP A 165 -9.34 -20.23 -8.80
C ASP A 165 -8.63 -18.91 -9.14
N ALA A 166 -7.30 -18.89 -9.17
CA ALA A 166 -6.55 -17.70 -9.56
C ALA A 166 -6.75 -17.36 -11.06
N GLN A 167 -6.35 -16.16 -11.48
CA GLN A 167 -6.36 -15.82 -12.90
C GLN A 167 -5.42 -16.74 -13.70
N PRO A 168 -5.75 -17.13 -14.94
CA PRO A 168 -4.98 -18.12 -15.70
C PRO A 168 -3.47 -17.87 -15.79
N ALA A 169 -3.06 -16.59 -15.84
CA ALA A 169 -1.66 -16.20 -15.95
C ALA A 169 -0.76 -16.62 -14.76
N ILE A 170 -1.35 -16.84 -13.58
CA ILE A 170 -0.59 -17.10 -12.34
C ILE A 170 -0.89 -18.45 -11.69
N ARG A 171 -1.86 -19.22 -12.19
CA ARG A 171 -2.23 -20.54 -11.63
C ARG A 171 -1.03 -21.47 -11.55
N GLY A 172 -0.92 -22.21 -10.44
CA GLY A 172 0.14 -23.18 -10.22
C GLY A 172 1.54 -22.59 -10.08
N LYS A 173 1.70 -21.25 -10.16
CA LYS A 173 2.96 -20.55 -9.89
C LYS A 173 2.94 -20.01 -8.47
N CYS A 174 4.06 -20.05 -7.76
CA CYS A 174 4.21 -19.33 -6.49
C CYS A 174 4.75 -17.90 -6.72
N PRO A 175 4.72 -17.01 -5.71
CA PRO A 175 5.28 -15.66 -5.84
C PRO A 175 6.73 -15.60 -6.33
N LEU A 176 7.60 -16.52 -5.92
CA LEU A 176 8.99 -16.53 -6.40
C LEU A 176 9.09 -16.92 -7.89
N GLN A 177 8.28 -17.87 -8.36
CA GLN A 177 8.24 -18.21 -9.79
C GLN A 177 7.69 -17.05 -10.63
N LEU A 178 6.71 -16.29 -10.11
CA LEU A 178 6.24 -15.07 -10.77
C LEU A 178 7.30 -13.97 -10.81
N ALA A 179 8.20 -13.93 -9.84
CA ALA A 179 9.35 -13.03 -9.83
C ALA A 179 10.50 -13.51 -10.74
N GLY A 180 10.36 -14.65 -11.43
CA GLY A 180 11.33 -15.17 -12.38
C GLY A 180 12.38 -16.11 -11.80
N TYR A 181 12.22 -16.56 -10.55
CA TYR A 181 13.17 -17.49 -9.93
C TYR A 181 12.89 -18.93 -10.33
N ASP A 182 13.95 -19.66 -10.70
CA ASP A 182 13.90 -21.12 -10.82
C ASP A 182 14.01 -21.76 -9.42
N LEU A 183 12.99 -22.54 -9.07
CA LEU A 183 12.90 -23.25 -7.80
C LEU A 183 13.26 -24.73 -7.91
N SER A 184 13.50 -25.25 -9.12
CA SER A 184 13.78 -26.67 -9.35
C SER A 184 15.03 -27.16 -8.61
N GLN A 185 15.97 -26.26 -8.35
CA GLN A 185 17.25 -26.54 -7.71
C GLN A 185 17.35 -26.04 -6.27
N LEU A 186 16.25 -25.52 -5.67
CA LEU A 186 16.32 -24.87 -4.37
C LEU A 186 16.44 -25.90 -3.22
N PRO A 187 17.57 -25.97 -2.50
CA PRO A 187 17.71 -26.94 -1.42
C PRO A 187 16.83 -26.55 -0.23
N LEU A 188 16.06 -27.51 0.29
CA LEU A 188 15.18 -27.28 1.45
C LEU A 188 15.96 -26.80 2.69
N ALA A 189 17.21 -27.25 2.85
CA ALA A 189 18.08 -26.80 3.94
C ALA A 189 18.39 -25.30 3.87
N THR A 190 18.55 -24.73 2.67
CA THR A 190 18.73 -23.29 2.45
C THR A 190 17.50 -22.50 2.91
N LEU A 191 16.31 -23.04 2.61
CA LEU A 191 15.06 -22.42 3.05
C LEU A 191 14.92 -22.42 4.57
N CYS A 192 15.44 -23.43 5.27
CA CYS A 192 15.32 -23.54 6.73
C CYS A 192 16.37 -22.72 7.52
N ASN A 193 17.50 -22.34 6.91
CA ASN A 193 18.65 -21.76 7.63
C ASN A 193 18.64 -20.23 7.83
N GLY A 194 17.61 -19.49 7.40
CA GLY A 194 17.51 -18.05 7.65
C GLY A 194 16.71 -17.26 6.64
N LEU A 195 16.81 -15.92 6.67
CA LEU A 195 16.12 -15.02 5.73
C LEU A 195 16.41 -15.45 4.30
N SER A 196 15.34 -15.72 3.56
CA SER A 196 15.27 -16.40 2.26
C SER A 196 16.00 -15.66 1.10
N ILE A 197 16.79 -14.64 1.42
CA ILE A 197 17.40 -13.65 0.52
C ILE A 197 18.90 -13.91 0.30
N GLN A 198 19.57 -14.77 1.09
CA GLN A 198 21.01 -15.03 0.95
C GLN A 198 21.40 -16.03 -0.15
N TRP A 199 20.48 -16.40 -1.05
CA TRP A 199 20.82 -17.28 -2.18
C TRP A 199 21.44 -16.47 -3.34
N PRO A 200 22.56 -16.92 -3.96
CA PRO A 200 23.01 -16.34 -5.21
C PRO A 200 22.01 -16.71 -6.31
N LEU A 201 21.12 -15.77 -6.63
CA LEU A 201 20.04 -15.98 -7.60
C LEU A 201 20.53 -15.52 -8.98
N GLU A 202 20.79 -16.47 -9.87
CA GLU A 202 20.89 -16.18 -11.30
C GLU A 202 19.47 -15.91 -11.82
N VAL A 203 19.20 -14.68 -12.24
CA VAL A 203 17.95 -14.31 -12.90
C VAL A 203 18.04 -14.82 -14.34
N ILE A 204 17.03 -15.56 -14.79
CA ILE A 204 16.93 -15.97 -16.20
C ILE A 204 16.84 -14.69 -17.04
N GLN A 205 17.92 -14.35 -17.75
CA GLN A 205 17.88 -13.36 -18.82
C GLN A 205 17.14 -14.00 -20.00
N ASN A 206 15.86 -13.68 -20.15
CA ASN A 206 15.18 -13.94 -21.40
C ASN A 206 15.60 -12.85 -22.38
N ASP A 207 16.48 -13.20 -23.32
CA ASP A 207 16.74 -12.38 -24.50
C ASP A 207 15.47 -12.31 -25.38
N VAL A 208 14.99 -11.07 -25.56
CA VAL A 208 14.07 -10.51 -26.57
C VAL A 208 12.82 -11.32 -26.95
#